data_AF-A0A5K7ZJS0-F1
#
_entry.id   AF-A0A5K7ZJS0-F1
#
_cell.length_a   1.000
_cell.length_b   1.000
_cell.length_c   1.000
_cell.angle_alpha   90.00
_cell.angle_beta   90.00
_cell.angle_gamma   90.00
#
_symmetry.space_group_name_H-M   'P 1'
#
loop_
_entity.id
_entity.type
_entity.pdbx_description
1 polymer ?
#
loop_
_entity_poly.entity_id
_entity_poly.type
_entity_poly.pdbx_seq_one_letter_code
_entity_poly.pdbx_strand_id
1 'polypeptide(L)'
;MVKYYMDQINLYQLFDRYIPKSNVMDLAPAQVLSVLVMNIITSVRPMYKVSDWVAEYLDGIGELPKNALKYNDDRLARTLDLLFNCSRQALMVDLSANAIQAFKIQTDTIHNDSTTITFKGEYGVQIAKAIQLRRGHNKDFRPDCLQIVRAVRTMPMMDIAQRALVQLNR
;
A
#
# COMPACT_ATOMS: atom_id res chain seq x y z
N MET A 1 9.93 8.43 -17.14
CA MET A 1 9.15 9.26 -16.18
C MET A 1 8.85 8.53 -14.86
N VAL A 2 8.30 7.32 -14.86
CA VAL A 2 7.94 6.62 -13.59
C VAL A 2 9.15 6.35 -12.68
N LYS A 3 10.24 5.81 -13.25
CA LYS A 3 11.50 5.59 -12.52
C LYS A 3 12.01 6.85 -11.79
N TYR A 4 11.94 8.01 -12.45
CA TYR A 4 12.36 9.29 -11.85
C TYR A 4 11.63 9.56 -10.53
N TYR A 5 10.30 9.44 -10.50
CA TYR A 5 9.53 9.67 -9.27
C TYR A 5 9.73 8.57 -8.22
N MET A 6 9.92 7.32 -8.64
CA MET A 6 10.27 6.22 -7.72
C MET A 6 11.61 6.47 -7.03
N ASP A 7 12.59 7.00 -7.75
CA ASP A 7 13.90 7.37 -7.23
C ASP A 7 13.78 8.56 -6.25
N GLN A 8 12.97 9.58 -6.57
CA GLN A 8 12.74 10.74 -5.68
C GLN A 8 12.16 10.33 -4.31
N ILE A 9 11.29 9.31 -4.26
CA ILE A 9 10.70 8.81 -3.01
C ILE A 9 11.45 7.61 -2.43
N ASN A 10 12.64 7.29 -2.97
CA ASN A 10 13.51 6.21 -2.50
C ASN A 10 12.80 4.84 -2.43
N LEU A 11 11.92 4.55 -3.38
CA LEU A 11 10.99 3.42 -3.31
C LEU A 11 11.71 2.06 -3.36
N TYR A 12 12.77 1.94 -4.17
CA TYR A 12 13.52 0.70 -4.29
C TYR A 12 14.18 0.31 -2.95
N GLN A 13 14.88 1.26 -2.34
CA GLN A 13 15.58 1.09 -1.07
C GLN A 13 14.58 0.83 0.05
N LEU A 14 13.39 1.44 -0.02
CA LEU A 14 12.31 1.14 0.90
C LEU A 14 11.86 -0.32 0.80
N PHE A 15 11.61 -0.82 -0.41
CA PHE A 15 11.29 -2.24 -0.59
C PHE A 15 12.41 -3.16 -0.12
N ASP A 16 13.66 -2.82 -0.41
CA ASP A 16 14.82 -3.65 -0.03
C ASP A 16 14.99 -3.73 1.49
N ARG A 17 14.70 -2.63 2.21
CA ARG A 17 14.70 -2.60 3.68
C ARG A 17 13.63 -3.52 4.28
N TYR A 18 12.41 -3.48 3.74
CA TYR A 18 11.29 -4.25 4.30
C TYR A 18 11.23 -5.70 3.83
N ILE A 19 11.80 -5.98 2.66
CA ILE A 19 11.79 -7.28 2.00
C ILE A 19 13.18 -7.53 1.42
N PRO A 20 14.19 -7.77 2.28
CA PRO A 20 15.56 -7.95 1.83
C PRO A 20 15.67 -9.19 0.96
N LYS A 21 16.53 -9.10 -0.06
CA LYS A 21 16.82 -10.24 -0.93
C LYS A 21 17.49 -11.37 -0.13
N SER A 22 16.90 -12.56 -0.17
CA SER A 22 17.57 -13.78 0.30
C SER A 22 18.57 -14.32 -0.74
N ASN A 23 19.62 -14.98 -0.29
CA ASN A 23 20.67 -15.57 -1.15
C ASN A 23 20.12 -16.60 -2.16
N VAL A 24 18.98 -17.21 -1.86
CA VAL A 24 18.31 -18.19 -2.74
C VAL A 24 17.49 -17.55 -3.86
N MET A 25 17.28 -16.22 -3.82
CA MET A 25 16.47 -15.51 -4.80
C MET A 25 17.36 -15.04 -5.95
N ASP A 26 16.93 -15.32 -7.18
CA ASP A 26 17.62 -14.82 -8.39
C ASP A 26 17.49 -13.28 -8.49
N LEU A 27 16.27 -12.76 -8.36
CA LEU A 27 15.97 -11.32 -8.35
C LEU A 27 15.68 -10.81 -6.94
N ALA A 28 16.08 -9.57 -6.66
CA ALA A 28 15.68 -8.89 -5.43
C ALA A 28 14.16 -8.62 -5.44
N PRO A 29 13.44 -8.84 -4.32
CA PRO A 29 12.04 -8.45 -4.18
C PRO A 29 11.78 -6.98 -4.55
N ALA A 30 12.68 -6.08 -4.13
CA ALA A 30 12.62 -4.66 -4.47
C ALA A 30 12.60 -4.39 -5.97
N GLN A 31 13.38 -5.15 -6.74
CA GLN A 31 13.41 -5.06 -8.20
C GLN A 31 12.09 -5.55 -8.81
N VAL A 32 11.57 -6.67 -8.33
CA VAL A 32 10.33 -7.25 -8.84
C VAL A 32 9.12 -6.34 -8.56
N LEU A 33 9.02 -5.81 -7.34
CA LEU A 33 7.97 -4.87 -6.96
C LEU A 33 8.07 -3.55 -7.72
N SER A 34 9.29 -3.05 -7.96
CA SER A 34 9.51 -1.86 -8.78
C SER A 34 8.98 -2.04 -10.20
N VAL A 35 9.16 -3.23 -10.79
CA VAL A 35 8.61 -3.57 -12.12
C VAL A 35 7.08 -3.63 -12.10
N LEU A 36 6.48 -4.21 -11.06
CA LEU A 36 5.02 -4.20 -10.91
C LEU A 36 4.45 -2.79 -10.77
N VAL A 37 5.10 -1.91 -10.01
CA VAL A 37 4.69 -0.50 -9.88
C VAL A 37 4.77 0.20 -11.24
N MET A 38 5.86 0.03 -11.98
CA MET A 38 5.99 0.58 -13.33
C MET A 38 4.91 0.03 -14.27
N ASN A 39 4.61 -1.26 -14.21
CA ASN A 39 3.53 -1.87 -14.98
C ASN A 39 2.18 -1.21 -14.65
N ILE A 40 1.79 -1.18 -13.38
CA ILE A 40 0.51 -0.61 -12.93
C ILE A 40 0.35 0.86 -13.37
N ILE A 41 1.43 1.64 -13.34
CA ILE A 41 1.37 3.07 -13.70
C ILE A 41 1.34 3.28 -15.22
N THR A 42 2.04 2.45 -16.00
CA THR A 42 2.25 2.70 -17.44
C THR A 42 1.38 1.85 -18.36
N SER A 43 1.12 0.62 -17.99
CA SER A 43 0.34 -0.36 -18.76
C SER A 43 -0.13 -1.45 -17.82
N VAL A 44 -1.39 -1.36 -17.38
CA VAL A 44 -1.99 -2.31 -16.42
C VAL A 44 -2.16 -3.68 -17.11
N ARG A 45 -1.06 -4.44 -17.24
CA ARG A 45 -1.05 -5.77 -17.85
C ARG A 45 -1.29 -6.80 -16.75
N PRO A 46 -2.06 -7.85 -17.01
CA PRO A 46 -2.20 -8.95 -16.05
C PRO A 46 -0.82 -9.60 -15.79
N MET A 47 -0.64 -10.20 -14.62
CA MET A 47 0.67 -10.74 -14.17
C MET A 47 1.33 -11.69 -15.17
N TYR A 48 0.57 -12.55 -15.83
CA TYR A 48 1.08 -13.48 -16.85
C TYR A 48 1.58 -12.78 -18.13
N LYS A 49 1.24 -11.50 -18.34
CA LYS A 49 1.72 -10.65 -19.43
C LYS A 49 2.81 -9.65 -19.03
N VAL A 50 3.21 -9.63 -17.76
CA VAL A 50 4.24 -8.70 -17.30
C VAL A 50 5.60 -9.03 -17.92
N SER A 51 5.95 -10.30 -18.10
CA SER A 51 7.19 -10.67 -18.83
C SER A 51 7.20 -10.11 -20.26
N ASP A 52 6.12 -10.30 -21.01
CA ASP A 52 5.98 -9.76 -22.37
C ASP A 52 6.11 -8.23 -22.36
N TRP A 53 5.40 -7.57 -21.43
CA TRP A 53 5.46 -6.13 -21.27
C TRP A 53 6.85 -5.62 -20.87
N VAL A 54 7.58 -6.35 -20.02
CA VAL A 54 8.96 -5.98 -19.65
C VAL A 54 9.87 -6.03 -20.88
N ALA A 55 9.71 -7.02 -21.76
CA ALA A 55 10.45 -7.06 -23.01
C ALA A 55 10.14 -5.83 -23.88
N GLU A 56 8.86 -5.54 -24.11
CA GLU A 56 8.40 -4.37 -24.88
C GLU A 56 8.89 -3.04 -24.29
N TYR A 57 8.80 -2.90 -22.96
CA TYR A 57 9.09 -1.65 -22.24
C TYR A 57 10.59 -1.37 -22.13
N LEU A 58 11.42 -2.42 -21.96
CA LEU A 58 12.87 -2.26 -21.83
C LEU A 58 13.57 -2.03 -23.18
N ASP A 59 13.00 -2.52 -24.29
CA ASP A 59 13.53 -2.25 -25.63
C ASP A 59 13.50 -0.75 -26.00
N GLY A 60 12.63 0.05 -25.36
CA GLY A 60 12.54 1.50 -25.55
C GLY A 60 13.30 2.38 -24.55
N ILE A 61 13.81 1.82 -23.44
CA ILE A 61 14.32 2.59 -22.28
C ILE A 61 15.60 1.95 -21.71
N GLY A 62 16.35 1.23 -22.55
CA GLY A 62 17.45 0.35 -22.16
C GLY A 62 18.37 0.91 -21.08
N GLU A 63 18.34 0.30 -19.89
CA GLU A 63 19.38 0.51 -18.87
C GLU A 63 19.80 -0.77 -18.13
N LEU A 64 19.11 -1.91 -18.26
CA LEU A 64 19.54 -3.16 -17.61
C LEU A 64 19.27 -4.40 -18.48
N PRO A 65 20.27 -5.26 -18.75
CA PRO A 65 20.04 -6.56 -19.36
C PRO A 65 19.35 -7.45 -18.32
N LYS A 66 18.03 -7.43 -18.31
CA LYS A 66 17.21 -8.27 -17.43
C LYS A 66 16.37 -9.17 -18.32
N ASN A 67 16.71 -10.45 -18.33
CA ASN A 67 15.96 -11.48 -19.03
C ASN A 67 14.49 -11.37 -18.64
N ALA A 68 13.64 -10.87 -19.53
CA ALA A 68 12.24 -10.54 -19.26
C ALA A 68 11.46 -11.76 -18.73
N LEU A 69 11.85 -12.96 -19.15
CA LEU A 69 11.34 -14.26 -18.67
C LEU A 69 11.49 -14.46 -17.16
N LYS A 70 12.41 -13.73 -16.52
CA LYS A 70 12.54 -13.71 -15.06
C LYS A 70 11.36 -13.00 -14.37
N TYR A 71 10.48 -12.31 -15.08
CA TYR A 71 9.28 -11.68 -14.52
C TYR A 71 8.02 -12.48 -14.83
N ASN A 72 8.09 -13.81 -14.68
CA ASN A 72 6.92 -14.68 -14.72
C ASN A 72 6.00 -14.46 -13.50
N ASP A 73 4.72 -14.77 -13.70
CA ASP A 73 3.65 -14.62 -12.72
C ASP A 73 3.91 -15.36 -11.41
N ASP A 74 4.50 -16.56 -11.42
CA ASP A 74 4.88 -17.28 -10.20
C ASP A 74 5.85 -16.48 -9.31
N ARG A 75 6.82 -15.79 -9.92
CA ARG A 75 7.75 -14.95 -9.16
C ARG A 75 7.07 -13.67 -8.69
N LEU A 76 6.21 -13.07 -9.51
CA LEU A 76 5.44 -11.90 -9.13
C LEU A 76 4.53 -12.21 -7.94
N ALA A 77 3.81 -13.34 -7.99
CA ALA A 77 2.92 -13.81 -6.93
C ALA A 77 3.68 -14.03 -5.62
N ARG A 78 4.78 -14.80 -5.65
CA ARG A 78 5.61 -15.02 -4.45
C ARG A 78 6.16 -13.72 -3.87
N THR A 79 6.49 -12.74 -4.71
CA THR A 79 6.95 -11.44 -4.24
C THR A 79 5.82 -10.64 -3.58
N LEU A 80 4.61 -10.72 -4.11
CA LEU A 80 3.42 -10.13 -3.48
C LEU A 80 3.08 -10.80 -2.15
N ASP A 81 3.29 -12.12 -2.02
CA ASP A 81 3.14 -12.81 -0.74
C ASP A 81 4.15 -12.30 0.30
N LEU A 82 5.40 -12.06 -0.09
CA LEU A 82 6.40 -11.45 0.78
C LEU A 82 5.99 -10.03 1.22
N LEU A 83 5.46 -9.22 0.28
CA LEU A 83 4.92 -7.90 0.59
C LEU A 83 3.71 -7.98 1.53
N PHE A 84 2.84 -8.98 1.37
CA PHE A 84 1.70 -9.17 2.26
C PHE A 84 2.13 -9.47 3.69
N ASN A 85 3.18 -10.29 3.84
CA ASN A 85 3.72 -10.75 5.12
C ASN A 85 4.66 -9.75 5.79
N CYS A 86 5.14 -8.71 5.11
CA CYS A 86 5.95 -7.67 5.72
C CYS A 86 5.08 -6.67 6.53
N SER A 87 5.72 -5.81 7.33
CA SER A 87 5.03 -4.72 8.03
C SER A 87 4.58 -3.62 7.06
N ARG A 88 3.50 -3.87 6.32
CA ARG A 88 2.94 -2.97 5.30
C ARG A 88 2.58 -1.60 5.86
N GLN A 89 2.12 -1.55 7.11
CA GLN A 89 1.78 -0.29 7.77
C GLN A 89 3.04 0.58 7.94
N ALA A 90 4.13 0.01 8.43
CA ALA A 90 5.38 0.73 8.59
C ALA A 90 5.99 1.13 7.23
N LEU A 91 5.93 0.23 6.24
CA LEU A 91 6.33 0.54 4.86
C LEU A 91 5.56 1.74 4.30
N MET A 92 4.23 1.75 4.45
CA MET A 92 3.40 2.85 3.95
C MET A 92 3.66 4.17 4.69
N VAL A 93 3.93 4.11 5.99
CA VAL A 93 4.30 5.26 6.82
C VAL A 93 5.60 5.90 6.29
N ASP A 94 6.63 5.08 6.08
CA ASP A 94 7.91 5.55 5.55
C ASP A 94 7.81 6.04 4.11
N LEU A 95 7.05 5.35 3.25
CA LEU A 95 6.79 5.79 1.88
C LEU A 95 6.13 7.17 1.87
N SER A 96 5.14 7.37 2.75
CA SER A 96 4.43 8.64 2.87
C SER A 96 5.37 9.74 3.37
N ALA A 97 6.23 9.46 4.35
CA ALA A 97 7.24 10.40 4.81
C ALA A 97 8.21 10.81 3.70
N ASN A 98 8.71 9.83 2.92
CA ASN A 98 9.59 10.11 1.78
C ASN A 98 8.90 11.01 0.75
N ALA A 99 7.64 10.74 0.41
CA ALA A 99 6.88 11.54 -0.54
C ALA A 99 6.62 12.97 -0.03
N ILE A 100 6.24 13.13 1.26
CA ILE A 100 6.05 14.44 1.88
C ILE A 100 7.35 15.25 1.82
N GLN A 101 8.48 14.63 2.17
CA GLN A 101 9.78 15.30 2.15
C GLN A 101 10.22 15.65 0.73
N ALA A 102 10.12 14.72 -0.22
CA ALA A 102 10.55 14.90 -1.61
C ALA A 102 9.74 15.99 -2.33
N PHE A 103 8.43 16.05 -2.09
CA PHE A 103 7.54 16.97 -2.81
C PHE A 103 7.04 18.15 -1.96
N LYS A 104 7.56 18.31 -0.74
CA LYS A 104 7.18 19.38 0.21
C LYS A 104 5.65 19.48 0.39
N ILE A 105 5.01 18.33 0.54
CA ILE A 105 3.55 18.24 0.68
C ILE A 105 3.14 18.90 2.00
N GLN A 106 2.15 19.80 1.93
CA GLN A 106 1.62 20.50 3.10
C GLN A 106 0.88 19.52 4.03
N THR A 107 1.14 19.58 5.34
CA THR A 107 0.59 18.64 6.35
C THR A 107 -0.03 19.33 7.57
N ASP A 108 -0.27 20.65 7.47
CA ASP A 108 -0.85 21.48 8.52
C ASP A 108 -2.35 21.23 8.74
N THR A 109 -3.02 20.58 7.79
CA THR A 109 -4.46 20.32 7.80
C THR A 109 -4.76 18.83 7.95
N ILE A 110 -5.59 18.52 8.94
CA ILE A 110 -6.10 17.16 9.16
C ILE A 110 -7.39 17.01 8.36
N HIS A 111 -7.33 16.25 7.27
CA HIS A 111 -8.53 15.82 6.55
C HIS A 111 -9.04 14.54 7.20
N ASN A 112 -10.28 14.59 7.70
CA ASN A 112 -10.97 13.43 8.24
C ASN A 112 -12.23 13.18 7.42
N ASP A 113 -12.19 12.20 6.53
CA ASP A 113 -13.38 11.74 5.85
C ASP A 113 -13.92 10.52 6.57
N SER A 114 -15.18 10.61 7.01
CA SER A 114 -15.88 9.51 7.65
C SER A 114 -16.77 8.82 6.62
N THR A 115 -16.62 7.53 6.44
CA THR A 115 -17.54 6.72 5.65
C THR A 115 -18.45 5.97 6.61
N THR A 116 -19.77 6.05 6.39
CA THR A 116 -20.73 5.18 7.08
C THR A 116 -20.84 3.89 6.29
N ILE A 117 -20.69 2.75 6.97
CA ILE A 117 -21.01 1.44 6.39
C ILE A 117 -22.34 1.02 7.01
N THR A 118 -23.36 0.90 6.17
CA THR A 118 -24.74 0.61 6.57
C THR A 118 -25.01 -0.89 6.49
N PHE A 119 -25.58 -1.46 7.55
CA PHE A 119 -25.93 -2.88 7.63
C PHE A 119 -27.44 -3.08 7.61
N LYS A 120 -27.89 -4.05 6.80
CA LYS A 120 -29.28 -4.49 6.71
C LYS A 120 -29.33 -5.99 7.01
N GLY A 121 -30.30 -6.41 7.82
CA GLY A 121 -30.42 -7.79 8.30
C GLY A 121 -30.65 -7.87 9.80
N GLU A 122 -30.79 -9.09 10.31
CA GLU A 122 -30.99 -9.36 11.73
C GLU A 122 -29.63 -9.56 12.42
N TYR A 123 -29.26 -8.61 13.29
CA TYR A 123 -28.00 -8.64 14.06
C TYR A 123 -28.31 -8.58 15.56
N GLY A 124 -29.27 -9.39 16.02
CA GLY A 124 -29.71 -9.43 17.42
C GLY A 124 -28.67 -10.02 18.38
N VAL A 125 -27.77 -10.87 17.86
CA VAL A 125 -26.65 -11.46 18.62
C VAL A 125 -25.34 -10.94 18.04
N GLN A 126 -24.58 -10.21 18.85
CA GLN A 126 -23.26 -9.69 18.45
C GLN A 126 -22.16 -10.31 19.32
N ILE A 127 -21.03 -10.65 18.70
CA ILE A 127 -19.87 -11.19 19.41
C ILE A 127 -19.22 -10.05 20.19
N ALA A 128 -19.13 -10.17 21.52
CA ALA A 128 -18.64 -9.09 22.38
C ALA A 128 -17.22 -8.58 22.04
N LYS A 129 -16.36 -9.46 21.52
CA LYS A 129 -14.99 -9.12 21.09
C LYS A 129 -14.89 -8.49 19.69
N ALA A 130 -15.98 -8.48 18.93
CA ALA A 130 -16.01 -7.88 17.59
C ALA A 130 -16.43 -6.40 17.67
N ILE A 131 -16.28 -5.69 16.53
CA ILE A 131 -16.83 -4.34 16.39
C ILE A 131 -18.35 -4.41 16.56
N GLN A 132 -18.89 -3.62 17.48
CA GLN A 132 -20.32 -3.57 17.76
C GLN A 132 -21.03 -2.65 16.77
N LEU A 133 -22.00 -3.21 16.06
CA LEU A 133 -22.90 -2.47 15.18
C LEU A 133 -23.87 -1.65 16.02
N ARG A 134 -23.98 -0.35 15.75
CA ARG A 134 -24.86 0.56 16.51
C ARG A 134 -25.69 1.43 15.57
N ARG A 135 -26.77 2.02 16.10
CA ARG A 135 -27.50 3.09 15.42
C ARG A 135 -26.85 4.44 15.73
N GLY A 136 -26.98 5.41 14.83
CA GLY A 136 -26.33 6.72 14.93
C GLY A 136 -26.61 7.59 13.72
N HIS A 137 -25.83 8.66 13.55
CA HIS A 137 -25.93 9.55 12.39
C HIS A 137 -25.47 8.85 11.10
N ASN A 138 -26.43 8.27 10.38
CA ASN A 138 -26.20 7.53 9.15
C ASN A 138 -26.15 8.50 7.95
N LYS A 139 -25.03 8.52 7.22
CA LYS A 139 -24.84 9.41 6.05
C LYS A 139 -25.72 9.08 4.84
N ASP A 140 -26.32 7.89 4.79
CA ASP A 140 -27.31 7.49 3.78
C ASP A 140 -28.74 7.90 4.20
N PHE A 141 -28.89 8.72 5.25
CA PHE A 141 -30.17 9.14 5.84
C PHE A 141 -31.05 7.97 6.30
N ARG A 142 -30.42 6.88 6.78
CA ARG A 142 -31.07 5.67 7.30
C ARG A 142 -30.84 5.47 8.80
N PRO A 143 -31.50 6.25 9.68
CA PRO A 143 -31.32 6.15 11.14
C PRO A 143 -31.84 4.81 11.72
N ASP A 144 -32.66 4.10 10.95
CA ASP A 144 -33.19 2.78 11.28
C ASP A 144 -32.16 1.66 11.14
N CYS A 145 -31.09 1.88 10.38
CA CYS A 145 -30.09 0.86 10.11
C CYS A 145 -28.98 0.86 11.17
N LEU A 146 -28.46 -0.33 11.44
CA LEU A 146 -27.18 -0.48 12.14
C LEU A 146 -26.06 0.01 11.24
N GLN A 147 -25.01 0.56 11.84
CA GLN A 147 -23.88 1.12 11.11
C GLN A 147 -22.58 0.95 11.89
N ILE A 148 -21.48 1.10 11.16
CA ILE A 148 -20.18 1.48 11.72
C ILE A 148 -19.70 2.73 10.98
N VAL A 149 -18.99 3.60 11.69
CA VAL A 149 -18.34 4.76 11.09
C VAL A 149 -16.86 4.47 10.98
N ARG A 150 -16.34 4.42 9.75
CA ARG A 150 -14.92 4.32 9.49
C ARG A 150 -14.38 5.69 9.14
N ALA A 151 -13.38 6.15 9.85
CA ALA A 151 -12.69 7.39 9.53
C ALA A 151 -11.40 7.09 8.77
N VAL A 152 -11.19 7.76 7.64
CA VAL A 152 -9.89 7.88 6.99
C VAL A 152 -9.35 9.25 7.35
N ARG A 153 -8.17 9.27 7.97
CA ARG A 153 -7.54 10.49 8.42
C ARG A 153 -6.16 10.63 7.81
N THR A 154 -5.89 11.81 7.26
CA THR A 154 -4.54 12.24 6.91
C THR A 154 -4.03 13.12 8.05
N MET A 155 -2.92 12.74 8.69
CA MET A 155 -2.28 13.55 9.75
C MET A 155 -0.81 13.79 9.41
N PRO A 156 -0.22 14.90 9.90
CA PRO A 156 1.22 15.11 9.83
C PRO A 156 2.00 13.99 10.56
N MET A 157 3.06 13.50 9.93
CA MET A 157 3.89 12.38 10.42
C MET A 157 4.46 12.58 11.84
N MET A 158 4.70 13.83 12.27
CA MET A 158 5.19 14.13 13.62
C MET A 158 4.24 13.64 14.73
N ASP A 159 2.92 13.59 14.49
CA ASP A 159 1.93 13.18 15.49
C ASP A 159 1.82 11.64 15.60
N ILE A 160 2.21 10.89 14.56
CA ILE A 160 2.12 9.41 14.53
C ILE A 160 3.18 8.79 15.45
N ALA A 161 4.43 9.27 15.40
CA ALA A 161 5.51 8.77 16.26
C ALA A 161 5.23 9.06 17.75
N GLN A 162 4.72 10.26 18.06
CA GLN A 162 4.37 10.65 19.42
C GLN A 162 3.19 9.83 19.98
N ARG A 163 2.18 9.51 19.17
CA ARG A 163 1.01 8.73 19.63
C ARG A 163 1.25 7.23 19.69
N ALA A 164 2.09 6.67 18.81
CA ALA A 164 2.52 5.28 18.91
C ALA A 164 3.27 5.01 20.23
N LEU A 165 4.10 5.96 20.68
CA LEU A 165 4.78 5.90 21.98
C LEU A 165 3.81 6.04 23.18
N VAL A 166 2.70 6.76 23.03
CA VAL A 166 1.69 6.90 24.09
C VAL A 166 0.79 5.67 24.19
N GLN A 167 0.53 4.97 23.08
CA GLN A 167 -0.26 3.73 23.09
C GLN A 167 0.54 2.49 23.52
N LEU A 168 1.87 2.49 23.40
CA LEU A 168 2.74 1.42 23.91
C LEU A 168 3.06 1.54 25.41
N ASN A 169 2.76 2.68 26.02
CA ASN A 169 2.95 2.96 27.45
C ASN A 169 1.63 2.96 28.24
N ARG A 170 0.61 2.23 27.77
CA ARG A 170 -0.65 1.98 28.48
C ARG A 170 -1.03 0.52 28.46
#